data_AF-A0A7C6VNW5-F1
#
_entry.id   AF-A0A7C6VNW5-F1
#
_cell.length_a   1.000
_cell.length_b   1.000
_cell.length_c   1.000
_cell.angle_alpha   90.00
_cell.angle_beta   90.00
_cell.angle_gamma   90.00
#
_symmetry.space_group_name_H-M   'P 1'
#
loop_
_entity.id
_entity.type
_entity.pdbx_description
1 polymer ?
#
loop_
_entity_poly.entity_id
_entity_poly.type
_entity_poly.pdbx_seq_one_letter_code
_entity_poly.pdbx_strand_id
1 'polypeptide(L)'
;MNDRCMDDPYGFRERPGVYDTGTGAIKTVESNPGIPGIERVIIRSYCGRTQDNRIFFRLSADRTREFATLAEALAARKVRLT
;
A
#
# COMPACT_ATOMS: atom_id res chain seq x y z
N MET A 1 -8.78 -15.43 -14.99
CA MET A 1 -9.82 -14.37 -14.95
C MET A 1 -9.15 -13.04 -14.65
N ASN A 2 -9.01 -12.22 -15.70
CA ASN A 2 -8.67 -10.79 -15.75
C ASN A 2 -7.58 -10.24 -14.82
N ASP A 3 -6.36 -10.28 -15.36
CA ASP A 3 -5.19 -9.47 -15.07
C ASP A 3 -5.46 -7.98 -15.34
N ARG A 4 -6.36 -7.37 -14.57
CA ARG A 4 -6.39 -5.90 -14.49
C ARG A 4 -5.23 -5.47 -13.60
N CYS A 5 -4.02 -5.54 -14.16
CA CYS A 5 -3.01 -4.54 -13.92
C CYS A 5 -3.67 -3.19 -14.23
N MET A 6 -4.39 -2.62 -13.26
CA MET A 6 -4.50 -1.17 -13.17
C MET A 6 -3.07 -0.69 -13.30
N ASP A 7 -2.80 0.05 -14.38
CA ASP A 7 -1.56 0.76 -14.61
C ASP A 7 -1.33 1.59 -13.34
N ASP A 8 -0.57 1.06 -12.40
CA ASP A 8 -0.17 1.82 -11.24
C ASP A 8 0.79 2.87 -11.78
N PRO A 9 0.42 4.17 -11.79
CA PRO A 9 1.25 5.21 -12.41
C PRO A 9 2.59 5.37 -11.69
N TYR A 10 2.74 4.71 -10.54
CA TYR A 10 3.94 4.73 -9.72
C TYR A 10 4.69 3.39 -9.72
N GLY A 11 4.32 2.40 -10.54
CA GLY A 11 5.05 1.14 -10.69
C GLY A 11 5.18 0.24 -9.46
N PHE A 12 4.33 0.38 -8.43
CA PHE A 12 4.27 -0.54 -7.28
C PHE A 12 3.85 -1.93 -7.77
N ARG A 13 4.77 -2.89 -7.70
CA ARG A 13 4.58 -4.25 -8.25
C ARG A 13 5.22 -5.34 -7.42
N GLU A 14 6.31 -5.06 -6.70
CA GLU A 14 6.85 -6.03 -5.74
C GLU A 14 5.84 -6.24 -4.63
N ARG A 15 5.52 -7.50 -4.32
CA ARG A 15 4.58 -7.90 -3.27
C ARG A 15 5.37 -8.36 -2.03
N PRO A 16 5.82 -7.45 -1.14
CA PRO A 16 6.44 -7.81 0.14
C PRO A 16 5.53 -8.66 1.04
N GLY A 17 4.22 -8.73 0.80
CA GLY A 17 3.37 -9.74 1.42
C GLY A 17 1.89 -9.64 1.08
N VAL A 18 1.21 -10.79 1.16
CA VAL A 18 -0.25 -10.92 1.08
C VAL A 18 -0.71 -11.57 2.39
N TYR A 19 -1.65 -10.93 3.08
CA TYR A 19 -2.14 -11.35 4.39
C TYR A 19 -3.66 -11.35 4.41
N ASP A 20 -4.25 -12.38 5.00
CA ASP A 20 -5.67 -12.34 5.35
C ASP A 20 -5.86 -11.45 6.59
N THR A 21 -6.86 -10.59 6.60
CA THR A 21 -7.12 -9.69 7.74
C THR A 21 -7.91 -10.38 8.86
N GLY A 22 -8.38 -11.61 8.67
CA GLY A 22 -9.27 -12.32 9.58
C GLY A 22 -10.72 -11.80 9.57
N THR A 23 -11.01 -10.80 8.73
CA THR A 23 -12.31 -10.10 8.68
C THR A 23 -13.00 -10.19 7.31
N GLY A 24 -12.54 -11.08 6.44
CA GLY A 24 -13.08 -11.21 5.09
C GLY A 24 -12.43 -10.26 4.07
N ALA A 25 -11.21 -9.79 4.35
CA ALA A 25 -10.43 -8.96 3.43
C ALA A 25 -8.98 -9.46 3.31
N ILE A 26 -8.37 -9.15 2.18
CA ILE A 26 -6.97 -9.44 1.89
C ILE A 26 -6.20 -8.12 1.90
N LYS A 27 -5.15 -8.07 2.71
CA LYS A 27 -4.15 -7.01 2.72
C LYS A 27 -2.98 -7.40 1.82
N THR A 28 -2.77 -6.62 0.78
CA THR A 28 -1.57 -6.67 -0.07
C THR A 28 -0.69 -5.49 0.29
N VAL A 29 0.59 -5.75 0.54
CA VAL A 29 1.61 -4.71 0.66
C VAL A 29 2.42 -4.75 -0.61
N GLU A 30 2.67 -3.59 -1.20
CA GLU A 30 3.42 -3.41 -2.44
C GLU A 30 4.57 -2.42 -2.24
N SER A 31 5.66 -2.63 -2.96
CA SER A 31 6.84 -1.75 -2.97
C SER A 31 7.27 -1.41 -4.40
N ASN A 32 8.05 -0.34 -4.54
CA ASN A 32 8.68 0.06 -5.80
C ASN A 32 10.17 0.38 -5.54
N PRO A 33 11.11 -0.27 -6.25
CA PRO A 33 12.55 0.06 -6.19
C PRO A 33 12.87 1.53 -6.45
N GLY A 34 12.10 2.19 -7.33
CA GLY A 34 12.26 3.61 -7.65
C GLY A 34 11.82 4.55 -6.52
N ILE A 35 11.13 4.03 -5.50
CA ILE A 35 10.65 4.80 -4.35
C ILE A 35 10.98 4.03 -3.06
N PRO A 36 12.27 3.90 -2.70
CA PRO A 36 12.67 3.05 -1.58
C PRO A 36 12.13 3.54 -0.25
N GLY A 37 11.75 2.62 0.62
CA GLY A 37 11.26 2.91 1.96
C GLY A 37 9.81 3.42 2.04
N ILE A 38 9.06 3.40 0.93
CA ILE A 38 7.61 3.63 0.93
C ILE A 38 6.92 2.35 0.44
N GLU A 39 5.86 1.98 1.14
CA GLU A 39 5.00 0.84 0.79
C GLU A 39 3.60 1.35 0.50
N ARG A 40 2.97 0.76 -0.53
CA ARG A 40 1.53 0.88 -0.75
C ARG A 40 0.83 -0.29 -0.09
N VAL A 41 -0.21 -0.01 0.68
CA VAL A 41 -1.06 -1.03 1.30
C VAL A 41 -2.42 -0.98 0.64
N ILE A 42 -2.87 -2.13 0.16
CA ILE A 42 -4.17 -2.33 -0.46
C ILE A 42 -4.93 -3.35 0.37
N ILE A 43 -6.06 -2.95 0.94
CA ILE A 43 -7.01 -3.84 1.60
C ILE A 43 -8.19 -4.03 0.64
N ARG A 44 -8.50 -5.29 0.31
CA ARG A 44 -9.63 -5.65 -0.56
C ARG A 44 -10.50 -6.70 0.12
N SER A 45 -11.75 -6.35 0.38
CA SER A 45 -12.77 -7.30 0.82
C SER A 45 -13.04 -8.33 -0.27
N TYR A 46 -13.10 -9.60 0.10
CA TYR A 46 -13.59 -10.68 -0.76
C TYR A 46 -14.99 -11.17 -0.33
N CYS A 47 -15.49 -10.72 0.83
CA CYS A 47 -16.81 -11.05 1.33
C CYS A 47 -17.92 -10.07 0.89
N GLY A 48 -17.59 -9.10 0.02
CA GLY A 48 -18.54 -8.13 -0.54
C GLY A 48 -18.71 -6.86 0.30
N ARG A 49 -17.98 -6.71 1.41
CA ARG A 49 -17.98 -5.49 2.24
C ARG A 49 -17.04 -4.44 1.65
N THR A 50 -17.53 -3.69 0.68
CA THR A 50 -16.73 -2.67 -0.01
C THR A 50 -16.23 -1.55 0.90
N GLN A 51 -16.84 -1.35 2.08
CA GLN A 51 -16.40 -0.39 3.10
C GLN A 51 -15.03 -0.75 3.70
N ASP A 52 -14.64 -2.03 3.67
CA ASP A 52 -13.33 -2.48 4.14
C ASP A 52 -12.23 -2.22 3.09
N ASN A 53 -12.60 -1.85 1.85
CA ASN A 53 -11.62 -1.55 0.81
C ASN A 53 -10.90 -0.24 1.13
N ARG A 54 -9.58 -0.31 1.31
CA ARG A 54 -8.74 0.86 1.61
C ARG A 54 -7.44 0.78 0.84
N ILE A 55 -6.95 1.94 0.41
CA ILE A 55 -5.61 2.09 -0.17
C ILE A 55 -4.94 3.23 0.56
N PHE A 56 -3.71 3.00 1.02
CA PHE A 56 -2.91 4.02 1.69
C PHE A 56 -1.42 3.73 1.51
N PHE A 57 -0.59 4.70 1.84
CA PHE A 57 0.87 4.59 1.81
C PHE A 57 1.42 4.62 3.23
N ARG A 58 2.57 4.00 3.45
CA ARG A 58 3.29 4.06 4.73
C ARG A 58 4.79 4.02 4.51
N LEU A 59 5.56 4.40 5.52
CA LEU A 59 7.02 4.24 5.50
C LEU A 59 7.37 2.81 5.92
N SER A 60 8.30 2.16 5.22
CA SER A 60 8.78 0.83 5.63
C SER A 60 9.40 0.84 7.03
N ALA A 61 10.07 1.94 7.39
CA ALA A 61 10.70 2.16 8.69
C ALA A 61 9.71 2.59 9.80
N ASP A 62 8.47 2.96 9.44
CA ASP A 62 7.41 3.29 10.38
C ASP A 62 6.05 2.89 9.82
N ARG A 63 5.64 1.69 10.21
CA ARG A 63 4.43 1.04 9.74
C ARG A 63 3.16 1.51 10.45
N THR A 64 3.29 2.42 11.42
CA THR A 64 2.16 2.92 12.23
C THR A 64 1.48 4.13 11.60
N ARG A 65 2.22 4.89 10.79
CA ARG A 65 1.70 6.08 10.10
C ARG A 65 1.15 5.70 8.72
N GLU A 66 -0.08 6.12 8.47
CA GLU A 66 -0.78 5.95 7.20
C GLU A 66 -0.90 7.31 6.50
N PHE A 67 -0.66 7.32 5.19
CA PHE A 67 -0.78 8.50 4.33
C PHE A 67 -1.79 8.21 3.22
N ALA A 68 -2.64 9.18 2.91
CA ALA A 68 -3.64 9.02 1.86
C ALA A 68 -2.97 9.03 0.48
N THR A 69 -1.87 9.78 0.34
CA THR A 69 -1.17 9.93 -0.94
C THR A 69 0.32 9.61 -0.86
N LEU A 70 0.89 9.27 -2.01
CA LEU A 70 2.33 9.07 -2.16
C LEU A 70 3.12 10.36 -1.85
N ALA A 71 2.59 11.53 -2.25
CA ALA A 71 3.21 12.81 -2.02
C ALA A 71 3.37 13.13 -0.51
N GLU A 72 2.33 12.83 0.28
CA GLU A 72 2.38 12.95 1.75
C GLU A 72 3.42 12.01 2.36
N ALA A 73 3.45 10.74 1.93
CA ALA A 73 4.44 9.78 2.40
C ALA A 73 5.87 10.22 2.05
N LEU A 74 6.08 10.77 0.85
CA LEU A 74 7.37 11.32 0.42
C LEU A 74 7.78 12.53 1.26
N ALA A 75 6.85 13.44 1.55
CA ALA A 75 7.11 14.59 2.41
C ALA A 75 7.52 14.14 3.83
N ALA A 76 6.79 13.19 4.41
CA ALA A 76 7.09 12.63 5.72
C ALA A 76 8.43 11.86 5.76
N ARG A 77 8.80 11.17 4.67
CA ARG A 77 10.10 10.50 4.54
C ARG A 77 11.26 11.51 4.61
N LYS A 78 11.14 12.66 3.93
CA LYS A 78 12.18 13.71 3.92
C LYS A 78 12.45 14.27 5.31
N VAL A 79 11.42 14.42 6.14
CA VAL A 79 11.54 14.92 7.53
C VAL A 79 12.37 14.00 8.43
N ARG A 80 12.48 12.71 8.09
CA ARG A 80 13.23 11.73 8.90
C ARG A 80 14.72 11.64 8.52
N LEU A 81 15.13 12.27 7.42
CA LEU A 81 16.52 12.28 6.93
C LEU A 81 17.32 13.53 7.35
N THR A 82 16.67 14.46 8.06
CA THR A 82 17.27 15.61 8.75
C THR A 82 17.43 15.31 10.22
#